data_AF-A0A2P7S054-F1
#
_entry.id   AF-A0A2P7S054-F1
#
_cell.length_a   1.000
_cell.length_b   1.000
_cell.length_c   1.000
_cell.angle_alpha   90.00
_cell.angle_beta   90.00
_cell.angle_gamma   90.00
#
_symmetry.space_group_name_H-M   'P 1'
#
loop_
_entity.id
_entity.type
_entity.pdbx_description
1 polymer ?
#
loop_
_entity_poly.entity_id
_entity_poly.type
_entity_poly.pdbx_seq_one_letter_code
_entity_poly.pdbx_strand_id
1 'polypeptide(L)'
;MLDRADVVVLPETWPFRARFPLAETLEWMTEVLGSRTGEQRLALRSAPRQSFSYSVRLSIADYARGAAFARRRVGTVIGVPVWAEGIDLAVDIAATASILPVDTTAGDWRVNGGVMIWERSDKFVVARITSVSPDSLELLAPIGLDFQKPAIIPLRFALVPEGFSVDRNTTYSDVGTKFLVTDNIDLAAAYVSTYPKYQGLDVVTEAPLLVANVSDSIVRSMELNDNGFGPIVVETLRSYVDFGQTVSFMESRPSGVWKRRKWLHSLRGKQKPFWLPTFNQDILLQANIGAAATTALVRSIGHPSSYIGRHVMILLKDGTRLQRQITNAGASDGGNDTIVISSSLGKSAAPADVALFCFISRVRLNSDSVSIDHKYIDASVVNIPVIEVPA
;
A
#
# COMPACT_ATOMS: atom_id res chain seq x y z
N MET A 1 -0.55 -40.90 -25.96
CA MET A 1 -0.79 -39.54 -25.46
C MET A 1 -0.53 -39.61 -23.97
N LEU A 2 0.74 -39.51 -23.57
CA LEU A 2 1.16 -39.72 -22.18
C LEU A 2 0.81 -38.47 -21.38
N ASP A 3 -0.11 -38.66 -20.46
CA ASP A 3 -0.44 -37.73 -19.38
C ASP A 3 0.86 -37.39 -18.64
N ARG A 4 1.34 -36.15 -18.81
CA ARG A 4 2.50 -35.67 -18.07
C ARG A 4 2.05 -35.56 -16.63
N ALA A 5 2.44 -36.51 -15.80
CA ALA A 5 2.46 -36.33 -14.36
C ALA A 5 3.03 -34.93 -14.08
N ASP A 6 2.24 -34.08 -13.42
CA ASP A 6 2.57 -32.72 -13.02
C ASP A 6 3.74 -32.73 -12.02
N VAL A 7 4.94 -33.07 -12.51
CA VAL A 7 6.19 -32.81 -11.82
C VAL A 7 6.44 -31.31 -11.99
N VAL A 8 5.76 -30.51 -11.16
CA VAL A 8 6.00 -29.09 -11.06
C VAL A 8 7.38 -28.91 -10.41
N VAL A 9 8.42 -28.87 -11.23
CA VAL A 9 9.78 -28.56 -10.80
C VAL A 9 9.85 -27.07 -10.48
N LEU A 10 10.30 -26.73 -9.27
CA LEU A 10 10.54 -25.34 -8.90
C LEU A 10 11.64 -24.75 -9.82
N PRO A 11 11.44 -23.57 -10.41
CA PRO A 11 12.47 -22.92 -11.21
C PRO A 11 13.77 -22.69 -10.42
N GLU A 12 14.89 -22.65 -11.13
CA GLU A 12 16.17 -22.28 -10.51
C GLU A 12 16.04 -20.89 -9.88
N THR A 13 16.45 -20.79 -8.62
CA THR A 13 16.25 -19.59 -7.80
C THR A 13 17.48 -18.70 -7.84
N TRP A 14 17.27 -17.38 -7.89
CA TRP A 14 18.33 -16.39 -7.72
C TRP A 14 18.74 -16.31 -6.23
N PRO A 15 19.90 -16.85 -5.82
CA PRO A 15 20.20 -17.08 -4.41
C PRO A 15 20.93 -15.90 -3.74
N PHE A 16 21.17 -14.82 -4.48
CA PHE A 16 21.97 -13.70 -3.98
C PHE A 16 21.07 -12.70 -3.25
N ARG A 17 21.46 -12.38 -2.02
CA ARG A 17 20.73 -11.46 -1.15
C ARG A 17 20.69 -10.06 -1.74
N ALA A 18 19.48 -9.54 -1.94
CA ALA A 18 19.29 -8.17 -2.37
C ALA A 18 19.58 -7.20 -1.22
N ARG A 19 20.16 -6.06 -1.56
CA ARG A 19 20.53 -4.99 -0.63
C ARG A 19 19.38 -3.99 -0.52
N PHE A 20 19.15 -3.46 0.68
CA PHE A 20 18.30 -2.30 0.85
C PHE A 20 18.97 -1.04 0.24
N PRO A 21 18.22 -0.19 -0.47
CA PRO A 21 16.77 -0.20 -0.65
C PRO A 21 16.28 -1.24 -1.68
N LEU A 22 15.15 -1.90 -1.37
CA LEU A 22 14.43 -2.75 -2.33
C LEU A 22 13.16 -2.01 -2.75
N ALA A 23 12.75 -2.13 -4.01
CA ALA A 23 11.45 -1.60 -4.44
C ALA A 23 10.54 -2.73 -4.89
N GLU A 24 9.33 -2.73 -4.38
CA GLU A 24 8.22 -3.54 -4.87
C GLU A 24 7.19 -2.61 -5.52
N THR A 25 6.77 -2.91 -6.74
CA THR A 25 5.72 -2.16 -7.43
C THR A 25 4.53 -3.05 -7.68
N LEU A 26 3.35 -2.57 -7.30
CA LEU A 26 2.06 -3.19 -7.57
C LEU A 26 1.33 -2.36 -8.63
N GLU A 27 0.98 -3.00 -9.74
CA GLU A 27 0.35 -2.37 -10.89
C GLU A 27 -1.03 -2.99 -11.17
N TRP A 28 -2.07 -2.25 -10.83
CA TRP A 28 -3.45 -2.54 -11.25
C TRP A 28 -3.68 -2.04 -12.68
N MET A 29 -4.87 -2.30 -13.20
CA MET A 29 -5.31 -1.71 -14.46
C MET A 29 -6.77 -1.37 -14.30
N THR A 30 -7.05 -0.08 -14.25
CA THR A 30 -8.40 0.43 -14.08
C THR A 30 -8.74 1.42 -15.17
N GLU A 31 -10.02 1.43 -15.52
CA GLU A 31 -10.60 2.40 -16.43
C GLU A 31 -11.52 3.32 -15.65
N VAL A 32 -11.34 4.63 -15.80
CA VAL A 32 -12.13 5.66 -15.14
C VAL A 32 -12.91 6.43 -16.20
N LEU A 33 -14.21 6.21 -16.22
CA LEU A 33 -15.16 6.87 -17.12
C LEU A 33 -15.76 8.07 -16.38
N GLY A 34 -15.24 9.25 -16.66
CA GLY A 34 -15.70 10.50 -16.05
C GLY A 34 -16.95 11.05 -16.73
N SER A 35 -17.84 11.65 -15.94
CA SER A 35 -18.99 12.45 -16.39
C SER A 35 -18.97 13.82 -15.70
N ARG A 36 -19.90 14.71 -16.04
CA ARG A 36 -19.96 16.06 -15.44
C ARG A 36 -20.15 16.04 -13.91
N THR A 37 -20.86 15.04 -13.39
CA THR A 37 -21.28 14.96 -11.98
C THR A 37 -20.65 13.81 -11.19
N GLY A 38 -20.01 12.85 -11.86
CA GLY A 38 -19.43 11.68 -11.20
C GLY A 38 -18.58 10.84 -12.13
N GLU A 39 -18.17 9.67 -11.68
CA GLU A 39 -17.33 8.76 -12.46
C GLU A 39 -17.70 7.29 -12.20
N GLN A 40 -17.63 6.48 -13.26
CA GLN A 40 -17.72 5.02 -13.18
C GLN A 40 -16.31 4.43 -13.30
N ARG A 41 -16.03 3.37 -12.53
CA ARG A 41 -14.68 2.79 -12.46
C ARG A 41 -14.71 1.27 -12.60
N LEU A 42 -13.87 0.75 -13.48
CA LEU A 42 -13.78 -0.68 -13.78
C LEU A 42 -12.37 -1.17 -13.47
N ALA A 43 -12.25 -2.30 -12.76
CA ALA A 43 -10.98 -3.00 -12.61
C ALA A 43 -10.87 -4.08 -13.69
N LEU A 44 -9.86 -3.95 -14.55
CA LEU A 44 -9.64 -4.83 -15.70
C LEU A 44 -8.75 -6.04 -15.37
N ARG A 45 -8.03 -5.98 -14.24
CA ARG A 45 -7.21 -7.09 -13.70
C ARG A 45 -7.84 -7.63 -12.43
N SER A 46 -7.82 -8.96 -12.27
CA SER A 46 -8.22 -9.64 -11.03
C SER A 46 -7.18 -9.46 -9.91
N ALA A 47 -5.90 -9.57 -10.24
CA ALA A 47 -4.77 -9.34 -9.34
C ALA A 47 -3.80 -8.30 -9.94
N PRO A 48 -3.17 -7.44 -9.12
CA PRO A 48 -2.14 -6.53 -9.62
C PRO A 48 -0.94 -7.31 -10.12
N ARG A 49 -0.24 -6.75 -11.12
CA ARG A 49 1.08 -7.23 -11.48
C ARG A 49 2.08 -6.76 -10.43
N GLN A 50 2.88 -7.68 -9.91
CA GLN A 50 3.95 -7.37 -8.98
C GLN A 50 5.28 -7.36 -9.73
N SER A 51 6.12 -6.37 -9.44
CA SER A 51 7.50 -6.36 -9.88
C SER A 51 8.43 -5.98 -8.75
N PHE A 52 9.61 -6.57 -8.73
CA PHE A 52 10.67 -6.27 -7.77
C PHE A 52 11.87 -5.67 -8.47
N SER A 53 12.42 -4.59 -7.93
CA SER A 53 13.70 -4.02 -8.36
C SER A 53 14.74 -4.28 -7.29
N TYR A 54 15.73 -5.13 -7.59
CA TYR A 54 16.78 -5.53 -6.66
C TYR A 54 18.14 -5.04 -7.13
N SER A 55 18.93 -4.57 -6.16
CA SER A 55 20.35 -4.34 -6.29
C SER A 55 21.08 -5.37 -5.41
N VAL A 56 22.04 -6.08 -5.98
CA VAL A 56 22.78 -7.16 -5.31
C VAL A 56 24.26 -6.85 -5.41
N ARG A 57 24.98 -6.90 -4.29
CA ARG A 57 26.44 -6.80 -4.29
C ARG A 57 27.05 -8.19 -4.28
N LEU A 58 27.77 -8.53 -5.34
CA LEU A 58 28.48 -9.80 -5.48
C LEU A 58 29.95 -9.63 -5.11
N SER A 59 30.48 -10.61 -4.37
CA SER A 59 31.92 -10.78 -4.19
C SER A 59 32.56 -11.23 -5.51
N ILE A 60 33.89 -11.18 -5.60
CA ILE A 60 34.63 -11.67 -6.77
C ILE A 60 34.33 -13.16 -7.02
N ALA A 61 34.20 -13.97 -5.97
CA ALA A 61 33.87 -15.39 -6.09
C ALA A 61 32.41 -15.62 -6.51
N ASP A 62 31.48 -14.83 -5.98
CA ASP A 62 30.05 -14.93 -6.33
C ASP A 62 29.76 -14.41 -7.74
N TYR A 63 30.59 -13.50 -8.26
CA TYR A 63 30.39 -12.90 -9.57
C TYR A 63 30.29 -13.96 -10.68
N ALA A 64 31.22 -14.93 -10.69
CA ALA A 64 31.23 -15.99 -11.70
C ALA A 64 29.95 -16.84 -11.63
N ARG A 65 29.46 -17.13 -10.42
CA ARG A 65 28.21 -17.87 -10.19
C ARG A 65 26.98 -17.08 -10.66
N GLY A 66 26.92 -15.79 -10.33
CA GLY A 66 25.85 -14.90 -10.75
C GLY A 66 25.81 -14.71 -12.27
N ALA A 67 26.96 -14.51 -12.90
CA ALA A 67 27.07 -14.40 -14.35
C ALA A 67 26.69 -15.71 -15.06
N ALA A 68 27.10 -16.86 -14.53
CA ALA A 68 26.71 -18.16 -15.07
C ALA A 68 25.20 -18.41 -14.94
N PHE A 69 24.59 -18.07 -13.80
CA PHE A 69 23.15 -18.12 -13.62
C PHE A 69 22.43 -17.22 -14.64
N ALA A 70 22.84 -15.94 -14.71
CA ALA A 70 22.23 -14.96 -15.60
C ALA A 70 22.26 -15.42 -17.06
N ARG A 71 23.40 -15.94 -17.53
CA ARG A 71 23.53 -16.46 -18.90
C ARG A 71 22.63 -17.66 -19.19
N ARG A 72 22.41 -18.55 -18.22
CA ARG A 72 21.55 -19.72 -18.39
C ARG A 72 20.06 -19.38 -18.34
N ARG A 73 19.69 -18.38 -17.53
CA ARG A 73 18.30 -18.14 -17.13
C ARG A 73 17.68 -16.86 -17.64
N VAL A 74 18.44 -16.00 -18.31
CA VAL A 74 17.87 -14.81 -18.97
C VAL A 74 16.73 -15.23 -19.92
N GLY A 75 15.59 -14.54 -19.84
CA GLY A 75 14.40 -14.86 -20.63
C GLY A 75 13.60 -16.09 -20.16
N THR A 76 14.01 -16.78 -19.10
CA THR A 76 13.24 -17.89 -18.51
C THR A 76 12.60 -17.47 -17.19
N VAL A 77 11.61 -18.24 -16.73
CA VAL A 77 11.04 -18.06 -15.39
C VAL A 77 12.05 -18.53 -14.36
N ILE A 78 12.30 -17.71 -13.34
CA ILE A 78 13.20 -18.01 -12.24
C ILE A 78 12.48 -17.86 -10.89
N GLY A 79 12.99 -18.53 -9.87
CA GLY A 79 12.58 -18.30 -8.49
C GLY A 79 13.24 -17.01 -7.96
N VAL A 80 12.44 -16.05 -7.52
CA VAL A 80 12.90 -14.81 -6.91
C VAL A 80 12.52 -14.82 -5.43
N PRO A 81 13.50 -14.79 -4.51
CA PRO A 81 13.21 -14.65 -3.10
C PRO A 81 12.70 -13.26 -2.77
N VAL A 82 11.58 -13.18 -2.07
CA VAL A 82 11.03 -11.91 -1.60
C VAL A 82 11.73 -11.53 -0.30
N TRP A 83 12.93 -10.96 -0.43
CA TRP A 83 13.80 -10.62 0.72
C TRP A 83 13.13 -9.71 1.76
N ALA A 84 12.16 -8.90 1.35
CA ALA A 84 11.40 -8.02 2.24
C ALA A 84 10.47 -8.78 3.21
N GLU A 85 10.15 -10.05 2.92
CA GLU A 85 9.33 -10.96 3.73
C GLU A 85 10.18 -12.08 4.36
N GLY A 86 11.50 -12.00 4.27
CA GLY A 86 12.39 -12.97 4.90
C GLY A 86 12.32 -12.91 6.42
N ILE A 87 12.25 -14.09 7.05
CA ILE A 87 12.26 -14.25 8.50
C ILE A 87 13.55 -14.94 8.90
N ASP A 88 14.40 -14.24 9.65
CA ASP A 88 15.62 -14.79 10.23
C ASP A 88 15.26 -15.64 11.45
N LEU A 89 15.60 -16.93 11.45
CA LEU A 89 15.33 -17.82 12.58
C LEU A 89 16.43 -17.75 13.62
N ALA A 90 16.04 -17.76 14.89
CA ALA A 90 16.98 -17.82 16.02
C ALA A 90 17.45 -19.25 16.36
N VAL A 91 16.87 -20.26 15.69
CA VAL A 91 17.11 -21.69 15.93
C VAL A 91 17.76 -22.35 14.71
N ASP A 92 18.52 -23.41 14.98
CA ASP A 92 19.10 -24.26 13.94
C ASP A 92 18.06 -25.21 13.37
N ILE A 93 18.25 -25.61 12.12
CA ILE A 93 17.35 -26.53 11.42
C ILE A 93 18.15 -27.75 10.94
N ALA A 94 17.70 -28.93 11.34
CA ALA A 94 18.29 -30.19 10.93
C ALA A 94 17.87 -30.59 9.50
N ALA A 95 18.72 -31.33 8.80
CA ALA A 95 18.47 -31.85 7.46
C ALA A 95 17.18 -32.69 7.35
N THR A 96 16.76 -33.34 8.42
CA THR A 96 15.55 -34.18 8.47
C THR A 96 14.27 -33.39 8.70
N ALA A 97 14.35 -32.10 9.00
CA ALA A 97 13.17 -31.28 9.26
C ALA A 97 12.32 -31.14 8.00
N SER A 98 11.02 -31.40 8.15
CA SER A 98 9.98 -31.14 7.14
C SER A 98 8.97 -30.10 7.61
N ILE A 99 9.13 -29.58 8.82
CA ILE A 99 8.28 -28.54 9.42
C ILE A 99 9.20 -27.40 9.86
N LEU A 100 8.90 -26.18 9.39
CA LEU A 100 9.63 -24.97 9.73
C LEU A 100 8.83 -24.15 10.75
N PRO A 101 9.38 -23.81 11.93
CA PRO A 101 8.71 -22.95 12.90
C PRO A 101 8.84 -21.48 12.48
N VAL A 102 7.78 -20.92 11.87
CA VAL A 102 7.78 -19.57 11.29
C VAL A 102 6.41 -18.93 11.51
N ASP A 103 6.37 -17.69 11.99
CA ASP A 103 5.14 -16.90 12.02
C ASP A 103 4.74 -16.52 10.58
N THR A 104 3.65 -17.11 10.10
CA THR A 104 3.15 -16.91 8.73
C THR A 104 2.08 -15.82 8.63
N THR A 105 1.74 -15.15 9.73
CA THR A 105 0.64 -14.17 9.77
C THR A 105 0.95 -12.89 8.98
N ALA A 106 2.24 -12.56 8.85
CA ALA A 106 2.75 -11.33 8.24
C ALA A 106 3.61 -11.58 6.99
N GLY A 107 3.07 -12.32 6.02
CA GLY A 107 3.70 -12.55 4.71
C GLY A 107 2.77 -13.28 3.75
N ASP A 108 3.15 -13.33 2.48
CA ASP A 108 2.42 -14.05 1.44
C ASP A 108 3.00 -15.47 1.29
N TRP A 109 2.58 -16.35 2.19
CA TRP A 109 2.92 -17.77 2.17
C TRP A 109 1.85 -18.56 1.43
N ARG A 110 2.25 -19.32 0.40
CA ARG A 110 1.32 -19.97 -0.51
C ARG A 110 1.49 -21.49 -0.46
N VAL A 111 0.38 -22.19 -0.25
CA VAL A 111 0.31 -23.64 -0.47
C VAL A 111 0.71 -23.95 -1.91
N ASN A 112 1.50 -25.00 -2.12
CA ASN A 112 2.11 -25.36 -3.40
C ASN A 112 3.15 -24.35 -3.95
N GLY A 113 3.43 -23.27 -3.22
CA GLY A 113 4.48 -22.29 -3.54
C GLY A 113 5.87 -22.75 -3.10
N GLY A 114 6.88 -22.00 -3.50
CA GLY A 114 8.28 -22.23 -3.10
C GLY A 114 8.67 -21.45 -1.85
N VAL A 115 9.56 -22.02 -1.05
CA VAL A 115 10.25 -21.36 0.05
C VAL A 115 11.75 -21.62 -0.07
N MET A 116 12.55 -20.61 0.21
CA MET A 116 14.01 -20.72 0.28
C MET A 116 14.44 -20.70 1.74
N ILE A 117 15.21 -21.72 2.12
CA ILE A 117 15.97 -21.77 3.37
C ILE A 117 17.39 -21.34 3.04
N TRP A 118 17.81 -20.19 3.58
CA TRP A 118 19.03 -19.51 3.15
C TRP A 118 19.94 -19.21 4.34
N GLU A 119 21.21 -19.59 4.25
CA GLU A 119 22.25 -19.18 5.22
C GLU A 119 23.30 -18.30 4.51
N ARG A 120 23.71 -18.68 3.30
CA ARG A 120 24.68 -17.96 2.46
C ARG A 120 24.38 -18.16 0.98
N SER A 121 25.00 -17.37 0.09
CA SER A 121 24.82 -17.47 -1.37
C SER A 121 25.18 -18.85 -1.93
N ASP A 122 26.07 -19.60 -1.27
CA ASP A 122 26.52 -20.95 -1.59
C ASP A 122 25.79 -22.06 -0.80
N LYS A 123 25.13 -21.70 0.29
CA LYS A 123 24.41 -22.63 1.17
C LYS A 123 22.94 -22.21 1.32
N PHE A 124 22.12 -22.75 0.43
CA PHE A 124 20.67 -22.56 0.43
C PHE A 124 19.96 -23.80 -0.13
N VAL A 125 18.72 -24.02 0.29
CA VAL A 125 17.83 -25.06 -0.23
C VAL A 125 16.50 -24.43 -0.61
N VAL A 126 15.91 -24.91 -1.69
CA VAL A 126 14.58 -24.51 -2.13
C VAL A 126 13.64 -25.69 -1.93
N ALA A 127 12.57 -25.48 -1.16
CA ALA A 127 11.57 -26.49 -0.86
C ALA A 127 10.18 -26.00 -1.28
N ARG A 128 9.25 -26.94 -1.43
CA ARG A 128 7.84 -26.64 -1.74
C ARG A 128 7.00 -26.71 -0.47
N ILE A 129 6.09 -25.75 -0.31
CA ILE A 129 5.16 -25.69 0.82
C ILE A 129 3.94 -26.57 0.53
N THR A 130 3.60 -27.47 1.46
CA THR A 130 2.40 -28.33 1.39
C THR A 130 1.25 -27.75 2.18
N SER A 131 1.53 -27.15 3.34
CA SER A 131 0.53 -26.50 4.18
C SER A 131 1.11 -25.27 4.88
N VAL A 132 0.22 -24.33 5.22
CA VAL A 132 0.56 -23.08 5.92
C VAL A 132 -0.32 -22.99 7.16
N SER A 133 0.30 -23.00 8.32
CA SER A 133 -0.34 -22.75 9.62
C SER A 133 0.18 -21.42 10.20
N PRO A 134 -0.54 -20.76 11.12
CA PRO A 134 -0.13 -19.46 11.67
C PRO A 134 1.31 -19.42 12.21
N ASP A 135 1.78 -20.53 12.79
CA ASP A 135 3.11 -20.62 13.42
C ASP A 135 4.05 -21.64 12.75
N SER A 136 3.67 -22.23 11.62
CA SER A 136 4.53 -23.20 10.92
C SER A 136 4.24 -23.36 9.43
N LEU A 137 5.28 -23.80 8.72
CA LEU A 137 5.21 -24.22 7.31
C LEU A 137 5.58 -25.69 7.20
N GLU A 138 4.73 -26.49 6.55
CA GLU A 138 5.04 -27.88 6.22
C GLU A 138 5.60 -27.99 4.80
N LEU A 139 6.68 -28.75 4.64
CA LEU A 139 7.38 -28.95 3.39
C LEU A 139 7.00 -30.29 2.75
N LEU A 140 7.06 -30.35 1.42
CA LEU A 140 6.80 -31.57 0.66
C LEU A 140 7.85 -32.67 0.95
N ALA A 141 9.08 -32.27 1.24
CA ALA A 141 10.19 -33.17 1.53
C ALA A 141 11.09 -32.55 2.61
N PRO A 142 11.86 -33.38 3.35
CA PRO A 142 12.89 -32.89 4.26
C PRO A 142 13.91 -32.00 3.55
N ILE A 143 14.49 -31.06 4.28
CA ILE A 143 15.38 -30.03 3.73
C ILE A 143 16.68 -30.62 3.15
N GLY A 144 17.18 -31.72 3.73
CA GLY A 144 18.35 -32.45 3.24
C GLY A 144 19.71 -31.82 3.57
N LEU A 145 19.74 -30.67 4.26
CA LEU A 145 20.96 -30.01 4.73
C LEU A 145 20.74 -29.37 6.11
N ASP A 146 21.76 -29.41 6.97
CA ASP A 146 21.74 -28.71 8.25
C ASP A 146 22.05 -27.22 8.07
N PHE A 147 21.24 -26.37 8.71
CA PHE A 147 21.36 -24.92 8.66
C PHE A 147 21.51 -24.33 10.06
N GLN A 148 22.41 -23.36 10.19
CA GLN A 148 22.58 -22.61 11.43
C GLN A 148 21.87 -21.28 11.31
N LYS A 149 20.82 -21.07 12.11
CA LYS A 149 20.00 -19.84 12.13
C LYS A 149 19.67 -19.30 10.73
N PRO A 150 19.00 -20.08 9.86
CA PRO A 150 18.74 -19.67 8.48
C PRO A 150 17.67 -18.58 8.39
N ALA A 151 17.69 -17.86 7.28
CA ALA A 151 16.58 -17.02 6.82
C ALA A 151 15.58 -17.87 6.01
N ILE A 152 14.30 -17.81 6.38
CA ILE A 152 13.21 -18.44 5.64
C ILE A 152 12.51 -17.38 4.80
N ILE A 153 12.52 -17.54 3.48
CA ILE A 153 12.09 -16.51 2.54
C ILE A 153 11.10 -17.10 1.53
N PRO A 154 9.93 -16.48 1.32
CA PRO A 154 8.99 -16.95 0.31
C PRO A 154 9.54 -16.69 -1.11
N LEU A 155 9.26 -17.61 -2.03
CA LEU A 155 9.65 -17.49 -3.44
C LEU A 155 8.48 -17.05 -4.30
N ARG A 156 8.79 -16.25 -5.33
CA ARG A 156 7.91 -15.91 -6.44
C ARG A 156 8.50 -16.37 -7.75
N PHE A 157 7.65 -16.65 -8.72
CA PHE A 157 8.11 -16.98 -10.06
C PHE A 157 8.07 -15.72 -10.91
N ALA A 158 9.21 -15.35 -11.47
CA ALA A 158 9.33 -14.10 -12.20
C ALA A 158 10.14 -14.27 -13.49
N LEU A 159 9.82 -13.43 -14.46
CA LEU A 159 10.61 -13.20 -15.66
C LEU A 159 11.57 -12.03 -15.42
N VAL A 160 12.67 -12.02 -16.19
CA VAL A 160 13.66 -10.95 -16.15
C VAL A 160 13.67 -10.22 -17.51
N PRO A 161 12.71 -9.30 -17.76
CA PRO A 161 12.53 -8.71 -19.09
C PRO A 161 13.71 -7.84 -19.53
N GLU A 162 14.32 -7.11 -18.59
CA GLU A 162 15.44 -6.20 -18.84
C GLU A 162 16.81 -6.89 -18.67
N GLY A 163 16.82 -8.19 -18.31
CA GLY A 163 18.03 -8.94 -18.00
C GLY A 163 18.71 -8.50 -16.71
N PHE A 164 20.03 -8.67 -16.67
CA PHE A 164 20.89 -8.32 -15.54
C PHE A 164 21.89 -7.26 -15.99
N SER A 165 21.88 -6.09 -15.34
CA SER A 165 22.93 -5.09 -15.50
C SER A 165 24.02 -5.33 -14.45
N VAL A 166 25.28 -5.13 -14.83
CA VAL A 166 26.41 -5.34 -13.93
C VAL A 166 27.35 -4.15 -14.00
N ASP A 167 27.51 -3.48 -12.87
CA ASP A 167 28.53 -2.47 -12.65
C ASP A 167 29.69 -3.09 -11.88
N ARG A 168 30.85 -3.20 -12.53
CA ARG A 168 32.03 -3.85 -11.96
C ARG A 168 32.95 -2.83 -11.32
N ASN A 169 33.37 -3.14 -10.10
CA ASN A 169 34.48 -2.49 -9.41
C ASN A 169 35.63 -3.50 -9.23
N THR A 170 36.79 -3.04 -8.74
CA THR A 170 37.97 -3.88 -8.50
C THR A 170 37.74 -4.96 -7.43
N THR A 171 36.87 -4.69 -6.45
CA THR A 171 36.66 -5.54 -5.28
C THR A 171 35.27 -6.18 -5.20
N TYR A 172 34.28 -5.62 -5.89
CA TYR A 172 32.90 -6.10 -5.91
C TYR A 172 32.23 -5.79 -7.25
N SER A 173 31.11 -6.45 -7.52
CA SER A 173 30.25 -6.13 -8.67
C SER A 173 28.83 -5.92 -8.18
N ASP A 174 28.24 -4.79 -8.53
CA ASP A 174 26.85 -4.50 -8.24
C ASP A 174 25.99 -4.95 -9.43
N VAL A 175 24.98 -5.77 -9.15
CA VAL A 175 24.05 -6.32 -10.14
C VAL A 175 22.69 -5.69 -9.92
N GLY A 176 22.18 -5.02 -10.94
CA GLY A 176 20.82 -4.48 -10.98
C GLY A 176 19.92 -5.37 -11.82
N THR A 177 18.72 -5.65 -11.33
CA THR A 177 17.74 -6.40 -12.12
C THR A 177 16.32 -6.14 -11.66
N LYS A 178 15.40 -6.23 -12.62
CA LYS A 178 13.97 -6.10 -12.41
C LYS A 178 13.29 -7.42 -12.69
N PHE A 179 12.56 -7.91 -11.70
CA PHE A 179 11.80 -9.15 -11.76
C PHE A 179 10.32 -8.83 -11.96
N LEU A 180 9.71 -9.42 -12.99
CA LEU A 180 8.27 -9.34 -13.25
C LEU A 180 7.60 -10.64 -12.84
N VAL A 181 6.82 -10.61 -11.77
CA VAL A 181 6.17 -11.80 -11.20
C VAL A 181 5.08 -12.31 -12.14
N THR A 182 5.05 -13.61 -12.39
CA THR A 182 4.08 -14.29 -13.25
C THR A 182 2.97 -14.97 -12.46
N ASP A 183 3.22 -15.36 -11.22
CA ASP A 183 2.27 -16.01 -10.32
C ASP A 183 1.54 -14.99 -9.40
N ASN A 184 0.98 -13.92 -9.95
CA ASN A 184 0.28 -12.90 -9.15
C ASN A 184 -1.04 -13.43 -8.58
N ILE A 185 -1.35 -13.08 -7.33
CA ILE A 185 -2.63 -13.43 -6.67
C ILE A 185 -3.32 -12.19 -6.10
N ASP A 186 -4.65 -12.26 -5.95
CA ASP A 186 -5.41 -11.20 -5.30
C ASP A 186 -5.47 -11.43 -3.77
N LEU A 187 -4.69 -10.64 -3.03
CA LEU A 187 -4.70 -10.65 -1.57
C LEU A 187 -5.95 -10.00 -0.95
N ALA A 188 -6.80 -9.34 -1.74
CA ALA A 188 -7.97 -8.64 -1.24
C ALA A 188 -9.01 -9.58 -0.62
N ALA A 189 -9.14 -10.81 -1.12
CA ALA A 189 -10.15 -11.76 -0.64
C ALA A 189 -9.93 -12.18 0.82
N ALA A 190 -8.67 -12.29 1.25
CA ALA A 190 -8.30 -12.60 2.63
C ALA A 190 -8.21 -11.35 3.53
N TYR A 191 -8.44 -10.16 2.97
CA TYR A 191 -8.33 -8.92 3.73
C TYR A 191 -9.63 -8.59 4.46
N VAL A 192 -9.57 -8.67 5.79
CA VAL A 192 -10.56 -8.05 6.67
C VAL A 192 -10.04 -6.67 7.05
N SER A 193 -10.76 -5.63 6.61
CA SER A 193 -10.38 -4.26 6.93
C SER A 193 -10.45 -4.02 8.44
N THR A 194 -9.36 -3.49 8.99
CA THR A 194 -9.30 -3.03 10.38
C THR A 194 -9.66 -1.56 10.53
N TYR A 195 -9.95 -0.89 9.41
CA TYR A 195 -10.34 0.52 9.43
C TYR A 195 -11.79 0.71 9.89
N PRO A 196 -12.08 1.78 10.66
CA PRO A 196 -13.45 2.20 10.91
C PRO A 196 -14.16 2.50 9.58
N LYS A 197 -15.45 2.19 9.52
CA LYS A 197 -16.27 2.47 8.34
C LYS A 197 -17.14 3.69 8.54
N TYR A 198 -17.17 4.56 7.53
CA TYR A 198 -18.09 5.69 7.45
C TYR A 198 -18.78 5.67 6.09
N GLN A 199 -20.12 5.66 6.09
CA GLN A 199 -20.94 5.48 4.88
C GLN A 199 -20.54 4.23 4.05
N GLY A 200 -20.16 3.15 4.74
CA GLY A 200 -19.76 1.88 4.11
C GLY A 200 -18.34 1.82 3.56
N LEU A 201 -17.58 2.92 3.60
CA LEU A 201 -16.19 3.00 3.13
C LEU A 201 -15.22 3.09 4.30
N ASP A 202 -14.01 2.59 4.10
CA ASP A 202 -12.94 2.62 5.10
C ASP A 202 -12.44 4.06 5.33
N VAL A 203 -12.20 4.41 6.60
CA VAL A 203 -11.59 5.68 7.01
C VAL A 203 -10.16 5.42 7.43
N VAL A 204 -9.19 6.02 6.73
CA VAL A 204 -7.77 5.88 7.07
C VAL A 204 -7.51 6.54 8.42
N THR A 205 -6.90 5.77 9.33
CA THR A 205 -6.70 6.19 10.72
C THR A 205 -5.28 6.61 11.05
N GLU A 206 -4.29 6.18 10.26
CA GLU A 206 -2.90 6.56 10.43
C GLU A 206 -2.67 7.94 9.80
N ALA A 207 -2.15 8.88 10.59
CA ALA A 207 -1.72 10.16 10.04
C ALA A 207 -0.53 9.93 9.11
N PRO A 208 -0.50 10.56 7.92
CA PRO A 208 0.67 10.50 7.08
C PRO A 208 1.85 11.10 7.85
N LEU A 209 2.92 10.31 7.98
CA LEU A 209 4.16 10.81 8.54
C LEU A 209 4.83 11.68 7.47
N LEU A 210 5.29 12.87 7.84
CA LEU A 210 6.05 13.78 6.96
C LEU A 210 7.44 13.18 6.68
N VAL A 211 7.50 12.12 5.88
CA VAL A 211 8.74 11.53 5.37
C VAL A 211 9.17 12.21 4.07
N ALA A 212 8.21 12.84 3.39
CA ALA A 212 8.39 13.68 2.21
C ALA A 212 7.46 14.88 2.30
N ASN A 213 7.73 15.92 1.51
CA ASN A 213 6.85 17.09 1.43
C ASN A 213 5.45 16.66 0.98
N VAL A 214 4.42 17.02 1.74
CA VAL A 214 3.02 16.86 1.32
C VAL A 214 2.75 17.95 0.29
N SER A 215 2.45 17.56 -0.94
CA SER A 215 2.08 18.48 -2.02
C SER A 215 0.60 18.34 -2.33
N ASP A 216 -0.13 19.45 -2.21
CA ASP A 216 -1.54 19.54 -2.57
C ASP A 216 -1.69 20.24 -3.91
N SER A 217 -2.63 19.76 -4.72
CA SER A 217 -2.99 20.34 -6.02
C SER A 217 -4.50 20.51 -6.09
N ILE A 218 -4.93 21.74 -6.36
CA ILE A 218 -6.35 22.09 -6.51
C ILE A 218 -6.55 22.50 -7.95
N VAL A 219 -7.24 21.67 -8.73
CA VAL A 219 -7.45 21.91 -10.17
C VAL A 219 -8.92 21.77 -10.50
N ARG A 220 -9.42 22.61 -11.40
CA ARG A 220 -10.74 22.44 -12.00
C ARG A 220 -10.59 22.35 -13.50
N SER A 221 -11.07 21.26 -14.10
CA SER A 221 -11.06 21.12 -15.56
C SER A 221 -11.96 22.18 -16.20
N MET A 222 -11.35 23.07 -16.97
CA MET A 222 -12.01 24.15 -17.70
C MET A 222 -11.54 24.17 -19.15
N GLU A 223 -12.47 24.45 -20.05
CA GLU A 223 -12.19 24.74 -21.46
C GLU A 223 -12.24 26.25 -21.64
N LEU A 224 -11.18 26.80 -22.22
CA LEU A 224 -11.06 28.22 -22.52
C LEU A 224 -11.41 28.43 -23.99
N ASN A 225 -12.55 29.05 -24.25
CA ASN A 225 -12.93 29.48 -25.58
C ASN A 225 -12.53 30.96 -25.74
N ASP A 226 -11.39 31.18 -26.40
CA ASP A 226 -10.88 32.50 -26.72
C ASP A 226 -10.97 32.73 -28.23
N ASN A 227 -11.82 33.66 -28.64
CA ASN A 227 -12.04 34.03 -30.03
C ASN A 227 -11.15 35.22 -30.49
N GLY A 228 -10.21 35.66 -29.66
CA GLY A 228 -9.18 36.66 -29.99
C GLY A 228 -9.64 38.11 -30.14
N PHE A 229 -10.96 38.36 -30.17
CA PHE A 229 -11.55 39.69 -30.33
C PHE A 229 -12.65 40.00 -29.30
N GLY A 230 -13.00 39.05 -28.42
CA GLY A 230 -14.02 39.17 -27.39
C GLY A 230 -13.57 38.65 -26.02
N PRO A 231 -14.45 38.68 -25.00
CA PRO A 231 -14.13 38.16 -23.68
C PRO A 231 -13.93 36.64 -23.72
N ILE A 232 -12.94 36.14 -22.98
CA ILE A 232 -12.67 34.71 -22.83
C ILE A 232 -13.86 34.07 -22.12
N VAL A 233 -14.48 33.08 -22.76
CA VAL A 233 -15.56 32.28 -22.17
C VAL A 233 -14.95 31.02 -21.58
N VAL A 234 -15.21 30.79 -20.29
CA VAL A 234 -14.72 29.61 -19.57
C VAL A 234 -15.87 28.64 -19.36
N GLU A 235 -15.80 27.48 -20.00
CA GLU A 235 -16.75 26.40 -19.75
C GLU A 235 -16.15 25.36 -18.81
N THR A 236 -16.86 25.03 -17.74
CA THR A 236 -16.42 24.01 -16.80
C THR A 236 -16.88 22.64 -17.29
N LEU A 237 -15.91 21.72 -17.45
CA LEU A 237 -16.18 20.35 -17.88
C LEU A 237 -16.79 19.51 -16.75
N ARG A 238 -16.50 19.86 -15.49
CA ARG A 238 -16.98 19.17 -14.28
C ARG A 238 -17.67 20.13 -13.31
N SER A 239 -18.69 19.61 -12.61
CA SER A 239 -19.41 20.36 -11.58
C SER A 239 -18.65 20.44 -10.24
N TYR A 240 -17.62 19.62 -10.05
CA TYR A 240 -16.78 19.56 -8.86
C TYR A 240 -15.32 19.92 -9.16
N VAL A 241 -14.54 20.19 -8.12
CA VAL A 241 -13.11 20.48 -8.18
C VAL A 241 -12.34 19.19 -7.98
N ASP A 242 -11.30 18.98 -8.78
CA ASP A 242 -10.37 17.85 -8.62
C ASP A 242 -9.27 18.27 -7.64
N PHE A 243 -9.30 17.72 -6.43
CA PHE A 243 -8.25 17.91 -5.43
C PHE A 243 -7.35 16.69 -5.37
N GLY A 244 -6.10 16.83 -5.82
CA GLY A 244 -5.10 15.77 -5.79
C GLY A 244 -4.07 16.01 -4.69
N GLN A 245 -3.70 14.98 -3.96
CA GLN A 245 -2.63 15.03 -2.95
C GLN A 245 -1.82 13.73 -2.98
N THR A 246 -0.58 13.76 -2.49
CA THR A 246 0.23 12.55 -2.30
C THR A 246 0.38 12.25 -0.81
N VAL A 247 -0.02 11.04 -0.43
CA VAL A 247 0.01 10.58 0.97
C VAL A 247 1.15 9.57 1.11
N SER A 248 2.03 9.81 2.08
CA SER A 248 3.15 8.93 2.41
C SER A 248 2.91 8.22 3.74
N PHE A 249 3.09 6.90 3.73
CA PHE A 249 3.02 6.07 4.93
C PHE A 249 4.39 5.48 5.23
N MET A 250 4.78 5.49 6.50
CA MET A 250 5.93 4.74 6.99
C MET A 250 5.41 3.59 7.84
N GLU A 251 5.60 2.38 7.34
CA GLU A 251 5.07 1.16 7.95
C GLU A 251 6.22 0.34 8.55
N SER A 252 6.05 -0.10 9.79
CA SER A 252 6.96 -1.04 10.43
C SER A 252 6.78 -2.45 9.86
N ARG A 253 7.88 -3.20 9.77
CA ARG A 253 7.88 -4.61 9.37
C ARG A 253 7.76 -5.54 10.58
N PRO A 254 7.20 -6.75 10.38
CA PRO A 254 6.58 -7.25 9.14
C PRO A 254 5.08 -6.89 9.01
N SER A 255 4.37 -6.72 10.13
CA SER A 255 2.90 -6.66 10.17
C SER A 255 2.30 -5.38 9.58
N GLY A 256 2.93 -4.22 9.75
CA GLY A 256 2.44 -2.94 9.22
C GLY A 256 2.47 -2.92 7.68
N VAL A 257 3.59 -3.35 7.09
CA VAL A 257 3.73 -3.49 5.63
C VAL A 257 2.73 -4.50 5.08
N TRP A 258 2.54 -5.64 5.74
CA TRP A 258 1.56 -6.64 5.31
C TRP A 258 0.12 -6.12 5.36
N LYS A 259 -0.26 -5.41 6.44
CA LYS A 259 -1.56 -4.72 6.55
C LYS A 259 -1.76 -3.76 5.37
N ARG A 260 -0.77 -2.90 5.11
CA ARG A 260 -0.83 -1.90 4.03
C ARG A 260 -0.93 -2.54 2.65
N ARG A 261 -0.17 -3.61 2.39
CA ARG A 261 -0.23 -4.33 1.11
C ARG A 261 -1.61 -4.95 0.87
N LYS A 262 -2.17 -5.65 1.86
CA LYS A 262 -3.53 -6.22 1.75
C LYS A 262 -4.60 -5.13 1.55
N TRP A 263 -4.47 -4.01 2.24
CA TRP A 263 -5.35 -2.86 2.05
C TRP A 263 -5.26 -2.29 0.62
N LEU A 264 -4.05 -2.11 0.08
CA LEU A 264 -3.85 -1.67 -1.31
C LEU A 264 -4.50 -2.62 -2.33
N HIS A 265 -4.35 -3.93 -2.15
CA HIS A 265 -5.06 -4.92 -2.97
C HIS A 265 -6.58 -4.75 -2.89
N SER A 266 -7.11 -4.46 -1.70
CA SER A 266 -8.55 -4.28 -1.50
C SER A 266 -9.12 -3.10 -2.29
N LEU A 267 -8.33 -2.06 -2.55
CA LEU A 267 -8.71 -0.87 -3.32
C LEU A 267 -8.81 -1.13 -4.83
N ARG A 268 -8.08 -2.13 -5.34
CA ARG A 268 -8.00 -2.49 -6.76
C ARG A 268 -7.63 -1.30 -7.66
N GLY A 269 -6.52 -0.62 -7.33
CA GLY A 269 -6.05 0.55 -8.08
C GLY A 269 -6.98 1.75 -7.89
N LYS A 270 -7.38 2.40 -8.98
CA LYS A 270 -8.29 3.56 -8.92
C LYS A 270 -9.77 3.19 -8.68
N GLN A 271 -10.13 1.91 -8.55
CA GLN A 271 -11.53 1.48 -8.52
C GLN A 271 -12.28 1.92 -7.26
N LYS A 272 -11.80 1.53 -6.07
CA LYS A 272 -12.56 1.75 -4.83
C LYS A 272 -12.13 3.04 -4.12
N PRO A 273 -13.10 3.87 -3.69
CA PRO A 273 -12.80 5.03 -2.87
C PRO A 273 -12.64 4.67 -1.39
N PHE A 274 -12.04 5.57 -0.63
CA PHE A 274 -11.93 5.53 0.82
C PHE A 274 -11.96 6.95 1.39
N TRP A 275 -12.15 7.09 2.70
CA TRP A 275 -12.12 8.39 3.38
C TRP A 275 -10.72 8.68 3.89
N LEU A 276 -10.21 9.86 3.51
CA LEU A 276 -8.93 10.37 3.96
C LEU A 276 -9.13 11.64 4.80
N PRO A 277 -8.81 11.60 6.10
CA PRO A 277 -8.71 12.80 6.90
C PRO A 277 -7.51 13.66 6.47
N THR A 278 -7.66 14.98 6.56
CA THR A 278 -6.53 15.92 6.36
C THR A 278 -5.47 15.81 7.46
N PHE A 279 -5.86 15.27 8.62
CA PHE A 279 -5.05 15.23 9.85
C PHE A 279 -4.55 16.60 10.35
N ASN A 280 -5.09 17.69 9.81
CA ASN A 280 -4.81 19.06 10.23
C ASN A 280 -5.95 19.59 11.11
N GLN A 281 -5.65 20.56 11.98
CA GLN A 281 -6.67 21.18 12.83
C GLN A 281 -7.45 22.24 12.05
N ASP A 282 -8.29 21.78 11.12
CA ASP A 282 -9.04 22.63 10.21
C ASP A 282 -10.17 23.40 10.92
N ILE A 283 -10.77 22.79 11.94
CA ILE A 283 -11.91 23.34 12.67
C ILE A 283 -11.56 23.45 14.16
N LEU A 284 -11.87 24.60 14.77
CA LEU A 284 -11.76 24.79 16.21
C LEU A 284 -13.12 24.89 16.86
N LEU A 285 -13.43 23.95 17.75
CA LEU A 285 -14.65 23.99 18.54
C LEU A 285 -14.58 25.12 19.59
N GLN A 286 -15.63 25.94 19.67
CA GLN A 286 -15.69 27.10 20.59
C GLN A 286 -16.64 26.87 21.77
N ALA A 287 -17.65 26.01 21.60
CA ALA A 287 -18.61 25.70 22.65
C ALA A 287 -18.83 24.20 22.80
N ASN A 288 -19.30 23.78 23.97
CA ASN A 288 -19.61 22.39 24.26
C ASN A 288 -20.74 21.88 23.33
N ILE A 289 -20.54 20.70 22.74
CA ILE A 289 -21.58 19.99 22.01
C ILE A 289 -22.23 19.01 22.98
N GLY A 290 -23.54 19.16 23.21
CA GLY A 290 -24.31 18.20 24.01
C GLY A 290 -24.46 16.85 23.29
N ALA A 291 -24.65 15.76 24.04
CA ALA A 291 -24.69 14.41 23.47
C ALA A 291 -25.78 14.21 22.37
N ALA A 292 -26.93 14.87 22.53
CA ALA A 292 -28.03 14.86 21.58
C ALA A 292 -28.00 16.03 20.58
N ALA A 293 -27.08 16.99 20.74
CA ALA A 293 -27.01 18.16 19.89
C ALA A 293 -26.47 17.80 18.50
N THR A 294 -27.02 18.45 17.48
CA THR A 294 -26.58 18.38 16.07
C THR A 294 -25.95 19.68 15.59
N THR A 295 -25.79 20.66 16.47
CA THR A 295 -25.18 21.95 16.17
C THR A 295 -23.87 22.10 16.92
N ALA A 296 -22.86 22.65 16.26
CA ALA A 296 -21.58 22.98 16.87
C ALA A 296 -21.19 24.42 16.53
N LEU A 297 -20.74 25.16 17.53
CA LEU A 297 -20.17 26.49 17.34
C LEU A 297 -18.67 26.36 17.14
N VAL A 298 -18.18 26.83 15.99
CA VAL A 298 -16.78 26.70 15.59
C VAL A 298 -16.20 28.07 15.26
N ARG A 299 -14.87 28.22 15.34
CA ARG A 299 -14.19 29.42 14.85
C ARG A 299 -14.39 29.52 13.34
N SER A 300 -14.74 30.71 12.85
CA SER A 300 -14.94 30.90 11.42
C SER A 300 -13.62 30.70 10.65
N ILE A 301 -13.70 29.97 9.53
CA ILE A 301 -12.60 29.79 8.57
C ILE A 301 -12.82 30.59 7.28
N GLY A 302 -13.87 31.41 7.22
CA GLY A 302 -14.28 32.16 6.04
C GLY A 302 -15.78 32.05 5.79
N HIS A 303 -16.19 32.00 4.52
CA HIS A 303 -17.60 32.00 4.16
C HIS A 303 -18.29 30.67 4.56
N PRO A 304 -19.49 30.68 5.20
CA PRO A 304 -20.19 29.47 5.67
C PRO A 304 -20.46 28.41 4.59
N SER A 305 -20.56 28.81 3.32
CA SER A 305 -20.69 27.85 2.20
C SER A 305 -19.51 26.88 2.09
N SER A 306 -18.36 27.22 2.67
CA SER A 306 -17.14 26.39 2.65
C SER A 306 -17.29 25.10 3.46
N TYR A 307 -18.24 25.04 4.41
CA TYR A 307 -18.48 23.84 5.21
C TYR A 307 -19.56 22.92 4.61
N ILE A 308 -20.54 23.50 3.92
CA ILE A 308 -21.75 22.79 3.51
C ILE A 308 -21.40 21.65 2.55
N GLY A 309 -21.91 20.45 2.85
CA GLY A 309 -21.65 19.25 2.06
C GLY A 309 -20.31 18.58 2.34
N ARG A 310 -19.43 19.18 3.13
CA ARG A 310 -18.17 18.55 3.55
C ARG A 310 -18.40 17.55 4.68
N HIS A 311 -17.47 16.62 4.78
CA HIS A 311 -17.42 15.65 5.87
C HIS A 311 -16.30 16.00 6.83
N VAL A 312 -16.48 15.61 8.10
CA VAL A 312 -15.54 15.91 9.17
C VAL A 312 -15.29 14.69 10.05
N MET A 313 -14.12 14.66 10.66
CA MET A 313 -13.76 13.73 11.73
C MET A 313 -13.42 14.51 12.99
N ILE A 314 -14.05 14.12 14.10
CA ILE A 314 -13.76 14.60 15.45
C ILE A 314 -13.03 13.46 16.17
N LEU A 315 -11.77 13.67 16.49
CA LEU A 315 -10.98 12.82 17.36
C LEU A 315 -10.98 13.42 18.77
N LEU A 316 -11.51 12.66 19.72
CA LEU A 316 -11.46 13.01 21.14
C LEU A 316 -10.15 12.55 21.76
N LYS A 317 -9.74 13.18 22.87
CA LYS A 317 -8.53 12.82 23.63
C LYS A 317 -8.55 11.41 24.21
N ASP A 318 -9.74 10.81 24.35
CA ASP A 318 -9.91 9.41 24.75
C ASP A 318 -9.69 8.40 23.59
N GLY A 319 -9.39 8.89 22.39
CA GLY A 319 -9.17 8.06 21.19
C GLY A 319 -10.44 7.79 20.36
N THR A 320 -11.62 8.21 20.82
CA THR A 320 -12.88 8.06 20.07
C THR A 320 -12.85 8.91 18.80
N ARG A 321 -13.24 8.31 17.68
CA ARG A 321 -13.32 8.98 16.37
C ARG A 321 -14.76 9.01 15.90
N LEU A 322 -15.27 10.21 15.62
CA LEU A 322 -16.65 10.43 15.19
C LEU A 322 -16.64 11.13 13.83
N GLN A 323 -17.21 10.49 12.81
CA GLN A 323 -17.34 11.06 11.47
C GLN A 323 -18.77 11.55 11.23
N ARG A 324 -18.92 12.76 10.68
CA ARG A 324 -20.21 13.39 10.38
C ARG A 324 -20.16 14.15 9.07
N GLN A 325 -21.31 14.31 8.43
CA GLN A 325 -21.46 15.27 7.32
C GLN A 325 -21.97 16.59 7.87
N ILE A 326 -21.48 17.71 7.34
CA ILE A 326 -22.02 19.04 7.62
C ILE A 326 -23.15 19.30 6.61
N THR A 327 -24.37 19.39 7.10
CA THR A 327 -25.57 19.59 6.26
C THR A 327 -25.88 21.06 6.05
N ASN A 328 -25.54 21.91 7.00
CA ASN A 328 -25.76 23.35 6.91
C ASN A 328 -24.71 24.12 7.75
N ALA A 329 -24.49 25.38 7.42
CA ALA A 329 -23.65 26.28 8.19
C ALA A 329 -24.17 27.72 8.07
N GLY A 330 -24.04 28.48 9.16
CA GLY A 330 -24.42 29.89 9.21
C GLY A 330 -23.41 30.69 10.01
N ALA A 331 -23.21 31.95 9.61
CA ALA A 331 -22.38 32.87 10.39
C ALA A 331 -23.03 33.13 11.75
N SER A 332 -22.20 33.34 12.77
CA SER A 332 -22.61 33.70 14.12
C SER A 332 -21.75 34.85 14.63
N ASP A 333 -22.22 35.56 15.64
CA ASP A 333 -21.51 36.73 16.15
C ASP A 333 -20.14 36.35 16.76
N GLY A 334 -19.22 37.31 16.75
CA GLY A 334 -17.89 37.15 17.37
C GLY A 334 -16.87 36.34 16.56
N GLY A 335 -17.02 36.27 15.24
CA GLY A 335 -16.06 35.56 14.37
C GLY A 335 -16.20 34.04 14.40
N ASN A 336 -17.40 33.56 14.72
CA ASN A 336 -17.73 32.14 14.80
C ASN A 336 -18.74 31.75 13.72
N ASP A 337 -18.74 30.48 13.36
CA ASP A 337 -19.78 29.89 12.52
C ASP A 337 -20.49 28.79 13.30
N THR A 338 -21.80 28.67 13.11
CA THR A 338 -22.57 27.53 13.59
C THR A 338 -22.71 26.52 12.46
N ILE A 339 -22.20 25.31 12.68
CA ILE A 339 -22.34 24.19 11.75
C ILE A 339 -23.40 23.20 12.26
N VAL A 340 -24.14 22.61 11.33
CA VAL A 340 -25.13 21.55 11.59
C VAL A 340 -24.57 20.23 11.06
N ILE A 341 -24.43 19.25 11.94
CA ILE A 341 -23.97 17.90 11.62
C ILE A 341 -25.13 16.94 11.39
N SER A 342 -24.94 15.96 10.50
CA SER A 342 -25.96 15.03 10.02
C SER A 342 -26.61 14.16 11.10
N SER A 343 -25.92 13.93 12.21
CA SER A 343 -26.41 13.14 13.33
C SER A 343 -25.71 13.54 14.62
N SER A 344 -26.38 13.41 15.76
CA SER A 344 -25.81 13.75 17.07
C SER A 344 -24.55 12.93 17.37
N LEU A 345 -23.68 13.43 18.24
CA LEU A 345 -22.42 12.76 18.58
C LEU A 345 -22.65 11.51 19.44
N GLY A 346 -23.78 11.43 20.16
CA GLY A 346 -24.06 10.37 21.14
C GLY A 346 -23.25 10.52 22.43
N LYS A 347 -22.39 11.54 22.50
CA LYS A 347 -21.51 11.86 23.63
C LYS A 347 -21.31 13.37 23.67
N SER A 348 -21.28 13.95 24.87
CA SER A 348 -20.94 15.36 25.04
C SER A 348 -19.44 15.57 24.78
N ALA A 349 -19.10 16.61 24.05
CA ALA A 349 -17.71 16.98 23.77
C ALA A 349 -17.49 18.46 24.11
N ALA A 350 -16.63 18.74 25.09
CA ALA A 350 -16.14 20.09 25.32
C ALA A 350 -14.96 20.42 24.39
N PRO A 351 -14.66 21.69 24.09
CA PRO A 351 -13.48 22.08 23.34
C PRO A 351 -12.18 21.47 23.88
N ALA A 352 -12.07 21.34 25.21
CA ALA A 352 -10.91 20.75 25.87
C ALA A 352 -10.77 19.23 25.65
N ASP A 353 -11.85 18.53 25.29
CA ASP A 353 -11.87 17.08 25.05
C ASP A 353 -11.50 16.72 23.60
N VAL A 354 -11.59 17.69 22.68
CA VAL A 354 -11.30 17.50 21.26
C VAL A 354 -9.79 17.55 21.05
N ALA A 355 -9.21 16.45 20.59
CA ALA A 355 -7.81 16.38 20.21
C ALA A 355 -7.59 16.91 18.78
N LEU A 356 -8.48 16.55 17.85
CA LEU A 356 -8.40 16.99 16.46
C LEU A 356 -9.82 17.10 15.87
N PHE A 357 -10.08 18.17 15.15
CA PHE A 357 -11.31 18.33 14.37
C PHE A 357 -10.91 18.78 12.96
N CYS A 358 -11.03 17.85 12.02
CA CYS A 358 -10.49 17.97 10.68
C CYS A 358 -11.52 17.61 9.61
N PHE A 359 -11.30 18.09 8.38
CA PHE A 359 -12.08 17.63 7.24
C PHE A 359 -11.69 16.20 6.85
N ILE A 360 -12.66 15.46 6.33
CA ILE A 360 -12.41 14.17 5.66
C ILE A 360 -12.94 14.26 4.24
N SER A 361 -12.11 13.81 3.30
CA SER A 361 -12.45 13.81 1.89
C SER A 361 -12.57 12.39 1.38
N ARG A 362 -13.55 12.15 0.51
CA ARG A 362 -13.67 10.87 -0.19
C ARG A 362 -12.68 10.89 -1.34
N VAL A 363 -11.71 9.98 -1.31
CA VAL A 363 -10.62 9.92 -2.29
C VAL A 363 -10.52 8.54 -2.91
N ARG A 364 -9.85 8.45 -4.05
CA ARG A 364 -9.35 7.20 -4.63
C ARG A 364 -7.88 7.33 -4.99
N LEU A 365 -7.25 6.23 -5.36
CA LEU A 365 -5.93 6.29 -5.98
C LEU A 365 -6.00 7.07 -7.30
N ASN A 366 -4.97 7.91 -7.54
CA ASN A 366 -4.80 8.63 -8.79
C ASN A 366 -3.88 7.87 -9.77
N SER A 367 -3.10 6.92 -9.26
CA SER A 367 -2.24 6.02 -10.04
C SER A 367 -2.68 4.57 -9.86
N ASP A 368 -2.58 3.79 -10.93
CA ASP A 368 -2.72 2.32 -10.87
C ASP A 368 -1.41 1.63 -10.50
N SER A 369 -0.31 2.37 -10.41
CA SER A 369 0.97 1.88 -9.94
C SER A 369 1.31 2.50 -8.58
N VAL A 370 1.59 1.65 -7.60
CA VAL A 370 2.03 2.03 -6.25
C VAL A 370 3.36 1.33 -5.95
N SER A 371 4.35 2.12 -5.53
CA SER A 371 5.65 1.59 -5.07
C SER A 371 5.67 1.47 -3.55
N ILE A 372 6.16 0.34 -3.07
CA ILE A 372 6.53 0.07 -1.69
C ILE A 372 8.05 0.05 -1.65
N ASP A 373 8.63 1.11 -1.11
CA ASP A 373 10.08 1.27 -1.01
C ASP A 373 10.54 0.77 0.34
N HIS A 374 11.18 -0.39 0.32
CA HIS A 374 11.83 -0.97 1.47
C HIS A 374 13.16 -0.24 1.72
N LYS A 375 13.13 0.95 2.31
CA LYS A 375 14.33 1.77 2.53
C LYS A 375 15.21 1.25 3.66
N TYR A 376 14.60 0.77 4.74
CA TYR A 376 15.28 0.27 5.93
C TYR A 376 14.97 -1.21 6.13
N ILE A 377 15.68 -1.87 7.05
CA ILE A 377 15.45 -3.28 7.40
C ILE A 377 14.12 -3.43 8.14
N ASP A 378 13.78 -2.47 9.00
CA ASP A 378 12.63 -2.46 9.90
C ASP A 378 11.43 -1.67 9.38
N ALA A 379 11.62 -0.80 8.37
CA ALA A 379 10.56 0.07 7.87
C ALA A 379 10.52 0.16 6.34
N SER A 380 9.31 0.35 5.81
CA SER A 380 9.06 0.64 4.39
C SER A 380 8.27 1.93 4.23
N VAL A 381 8.53 2.64 3.14
CA VAL A 381 7.81 3.85 2.78
C VAL A 381 6.88 3.52 1.61
N VAL A 382 5.61 3.89 1.72
CA VAL A 382 4.61 3.72 0.66
C VAL A 382 4.09 5.09 0.28
N ASN A 383 4.25 5.44 -1.00
CA ASN A 383 3.79 6.71 -1.54
C ASN A 383 2.56 6.47 -2.40
N ILE A 384 1.47 7.15 -2.07
CA ILE A 384 0.16 6.92 -2.67
C ILE A 384 -0.40 8.25 -3.17
N PRO A 385 -0.41 8.48 -4.49
CA PRO A 385 -1.09 9.64 -5.05
C PRO A 385 -2.61 9.36 -5.01
N VAL A 386 -3.37 10.30 -4.45
CA VAL A 386 -4.82 10.21 -4.33
C VAL A 386 -5.49 11.44 -4.95
N ILE A 387 -6.75 11.29 -5.31
CA ILE A 387 -7.58 12.37 -5.84
C ILE A 387 -8.97 12.28 -5.24
N GLU A 388 -9.54 13.43 -4.90
CA GLU A 388 -10.92 13.55 -4.43
C GLU A 388 -11.92 13.10 -5.47
N VAL A 389 -13.00 12.51 -4.99
CA VAL A 389 -14.09 12.01 -5.80
C VAL A 389 -15.40 12.47 -5.21
N PRO A 390 -16.39 12.83 -6.04
CA PRO A 390 -17.69 13.25 -5.54
C PRO A 390 -18.32 12.13 -4.69
N ALA A 391 -19.04 12.58 -3.66
CA ALA A 391 -19.79 11.73 -2.74
C ALA A 391 -20.90 10.95 -3.45
#